data_AF-A0AAU1UHH2-F1
#
_entry.id   AF-A0AAU1UHH2-F1
#
_cell.length_a   1.000
_cell.length_b   1.000
_cell.length_c   1.000
_cell.angle_alpha   90.00
_cell.angle_beta   90.00
_cell.angle_gamma   90.00
#
_symmetry.space_group_name_H-M   'P 1'
#
loop_
_entity.id
_entity.type
_entity.pdbx_description
1 polymer ?
#
loop_
_entity_poly.entity_id
_entity_poly.type
_entity_poly.pdbx_seq_one_letter_code
_entity_poly.pdbx_strand_id
1 'polypeptide(L)'
;MDKRRPTPQQKQADRALCPVHVSNVLGLKVQDVARTMRANGVTQPLATDRVRKWREDPGSAPDWLAALLTEKAVRAAQQQARRERSALEDEHRLLLLRDTVERRLLAKEPIPAGYDAEVIAMDIAFGASKELVRGCGPVCGGPAADLLLPVELVALSWADVDPDDHETWVVHRGDCPAVTDDGRSPWR
;
A
#
# COMPACT_ATOMS: atom_id res chain seq x y z
N MET A 1 -24.17 -17.91 -11.90
CA MET A 1 -23.99 -17.77 -13.36
C MET A 1 -22.65 -18.37 -13.74
N ASP A 2 -22.65 -19.55 -14.35
CA ASP A 2 -21.42 -20.21 -14.81
C ASP A 2 -20.68 -19.34 -15.81
N LYS A 3 -19.45 -18.95 -15.46
CA LYS A 3 -18.52 -18.27 -16.37
C LYS A 3 -17.93 -19.30 -17.34
N ARG A 4 -18.75 -19.86 -18.23
CA ARG A 4 -18.24 -20.69 -19.33
C ARG A 4 -17.29 -19.83 -20.17
N ARG A 5 -16.06 -20.31 -20.37
CA ARG A 5 -15.07 -19.63 -21.20
C ARG A 5 -15.63 -19.49 -22.62
N PRO A 6 -15.55 -18.30 -23.24
CA PRO A 6 -16.05 -18.13 -24.60
C PRO A 6 -15.22 -18.96 -25.58
N THR A 7 -15.90 -19.62 -26.52
CA THR A 7 -15.25 -20.42 -27.56
C THR A 7 -14.46 -19.52 -28.52
N PRO A 8 -13.47 -20.06 -29.27
CA PRO A 8 -12.72 -19.27 -30.25
C PRO A 8 -13.64 -18.57 -31.28
N GLN A 9 -14.67 -19.26 -31.75
CA GLN A 9 -15.67 -18.71 -32.68
C GLN A 9 -16.46 -17.55 -32.05
N GLN A 10 -16.86 -17.65 -30.79
CA GLN A 10 -17.54 -16.56 -30.08
C GLN A 10 -16.62 -15.34 -29.94
N LYS A 11 -15.34 -15.55 -29.62
CA LYS A 11 -14.37 -14.44 -29.55
C LYS A 11 -14.21 -13.75 -30.90
N GLN A 12 -14.22 -14.50 -32.00
CA GLN A 12 -14.13 -13.93 -33.34
C GLN A 12 -15.39 -13.13 -33.70
N ALA A 13 -16.58 -13.67 -33.41
CA ALA A 13 -17.84 -12.96 -33.61
C ALA A 13 -17.94 -11.69 -32.76
N ASP A 14 -17.55 -11.74 -31.49
CA ASP A 14 -17.54 -10.57 -30.60
C ASP A 14 -16.57 -9.49 -31.12
N ARG A 15 -15.40 -9.88 -31.64
CA ARG A 15 -14.43 -8.94 -32.24
C ARG A 15 -14.90 -8.38 -33.58
N ALA A 16 -15.73 -9.10 -34.32
CA ALA A 16 -16.34 -8.60 -35.54
C ALA A 16 -17.36 -7.49 -35.25
N LEU A 17 -18.11 -7.60 -34.14
CA LEU A 17 -19.04 -6.56 -33.69
C LEU A 17 -18.34 -5.39 -32.98
N CYS A 18 -17.41 -5.70 -32.08
CA CYS A 18 -16.64 -4.72 -31.33
C CYS A 18 -15.15 -4.97 -31.51
N PRO A 19 -14.51 -4.28 -32.48
CA PRO A 19 -13.07 -4.38 -32.67
C PRO A 19 -12.30 -4.01 -31.38
N VAL A 20 -11.15 -4.65 -31.16
CA VAL A 20 -10.36 -4.48 -29.93
C VAL A 20 -9.99 -3.02 -29.68
N HIS A 21 -9.65 -2.26 -30.73
CA HIS A 21 -9.32 -0.85 -30.59
C HIS A 21 -10.52 0.01 -30.13
N VAL A 22 -11.74 -0.31 -30.57
CA VAL A 22 -12.97 0.35 -30.09
C VAL A 22 -13.19 0.05 -28.61
N SER A 23 -13.04 -1.22 -28.23
CA SER A 23 -13.11 -1.66 -26.85
C SER A 23 -12.12 -0.92 -25.95
N ASN A 24 -10.90 -0.69 -26.44
CA ASN A 24 -9.86 0.06 -25.73
C ASN A 24 -10.23 1.53 -25.57
N VAL A 25 -10.81 2.17 -26.60
CA VAL A 25 -11.29 3.57 -26.52
C VAL A 25 -12.39 3.72 -25.45
N LEU A 26 -13.30 2.75 -25.36
CA LEU A 26 -14.35 2.70 -24.34
C LEU A 26 -13.82 2.25 -22.96
N GLY A 27 -12.65 1.61 -22.93
CA GLY A 27 -12.11 0.89 -21.78
C GLY A 27 -13.07 -0.19 -21.26
N LEU A 28 -13.85 -0.81 -22.14
CA LEU A 28 -14.75 -1.92 -21.82
C LEU A 28 -14.15 -3.22 -22.34
N LYS A 29 -14.69 -4.37 -21.93
CA LYS A 29 -14.30 -5.66 -22.52
C LYS A 29 -15.10 -5.89 -23.81
N VAL A 30 -14.43 -6.39 -24.85
CA VAL A 30 -15.04 -6.70 -26.15
C VAL A 30 -16.31 -7.54 -25.98
N GLN A 31 -16.25 -8.57 -25.14
CA GLN A 31 -17.37 -9.48 -24.88
C GLN A 31 -18.57 -8.76 -24.23
N ASP A 32 -18.33 -7.84 -23.30
CA ASP A 32 -19.41 -7.11 -22.62
C ASP A 32 -20.11 -6.17 -23.61
N VAL A 33 -19.35 -5.46 -24.44
CA VAL A 33 -19.89 -4.58 -25.49
C VAL A 33 -20.66 -5.39 -26.53
N ALA A 34 -20.05 -6.44 -27.09
CA ALA A 34 -20.68 -7.28 -28.12
C ALA A 34 -21.93 -7.99 -27.60
N ARG A 35 -21.95 -8.44 -26.34
CA ARG A 35 -23.14 -9.01 -25.70
C ARG A 35 -24.26 -7.98 -25.61
N THR A 36 -23.97 -6.76 -25.15
CA THR A 36 -24.97 -5.70 -25.02
C THR A 36 -25.46 -5.23 -26.40
N MET A 37 -24.57 -5.12 -27.39
CA MET A 37 -24.94 -4.86 -28.78
C MET A 37 -25.93 -5.89 -29.31
N ARG A 38 -25.62 -7.19 -29.15
CA ARG A 38 -26.51 -8.29 -29.57
C ARG A 38 -27.86 -8.24 -28.85
N ALA A 39 -27.87 -7.95 -27.54
CA ALA A 39 -29.10 -7.84 -26.76
C ALA A 39 -30.01 -6.67 -27.23
N ASN A 40 -29.43 -5.65 -27.86
CA ASN A 40 -30.14 -4.49 -28.38
C ASN A 40 -30.31 -4.52 -29.92
N GLY A 41 -30.09 -5.69 -30.55
CA GLY A 41 -30.27 -5.86 -31.99
C GLY A 41 -29.23 -5.14 -32.87
N VAL A 42 -28.12 -4.67 -32.29
CA VAL A 42 -27.05 -4.00 -33.03
C VAL A 42 -26.17 -5.05 -33.71
N THR A 43 -26.27 -5.11 -35.04
CA THR A 43 -25.54 -6.07 -35.89
C THR A 43 -24.34 -5.45 -36.61
N GLN A 44 -24.29 -4.12 -36.72
CA GLN A 44 -23.22 -3.41 -37.41
C GLN A 44 -22.00 -3.21 -36.49
N PRO A 45 -20.78 -3.33 -37.04
CA PRO A 45 -19.57 -3.06 -36.29
C PRO A 45 -19.51 -1.59 -35.84
N LEU A 46 -19.01 -1.37 -34.63
CA LEU A 46 -18.81 -0.01 -34.13
C LEU A 46 -17.66 0.68 -34.88
N ALA A 47 -17.92 1.89 -35.39
CA ALA A 47 -16.89 2.75 -35.97
C ALA A 47 -16.17 3.54 -34.86
N THR A 48 -14.84 3.56 -34.92
CA THR A 48 -13.98 4.23 -33.92
C THR A 48 -14.29 5.71 -33.75
N ASP A 49 -14.52 6.43 -34.86
CA ASP A 49 -14.79 7.87 -34.82
C ASP A 49 -16.11 8.17 -34.11
N ARG A 50 -17.12 7.31 -34.30
CA ARG A 50 -18.41 7.44 -33.63
C ARG A 50 -18.26 7.23 -32.13
N VAL A 51 -17.46 6.23 -31.75
CA VAL A 51 -17.16 5.92 -30.35
C VAL A 51 -16.37 7.04 -29.68
N ARG A 52 -15.43 7.69 -30.40
CA ARG A 52 -14.73 8.87 -29.90
C ARG A 52 -15.68 10.03 -29.67
N LYS A 53 -16.57 10.32 -30.62
CA LYS A 53 -17.61 11.34 -30.45
C LYS A 53 -18.50 11.07 -29.24
N TRP A 54 -18.93 9.84 -29.02
CA TRP A 54 -19.71 9.47 -27.82
C TRP A 54 -18.92 9.60 -26.52
N ARG A 55 -17.58 9.54 -26.57
CA ARG A 55 -16.74 9.74 -25.40
C ARG A 55 -16.56 11.24 -25.09
N GLU A 56 -16.51 12.07 -26.11
CA GLU A 56 -16.45 13.53 -26.00
C GLU A 56 -17.80 14.12 -25.58
N ASP A 57 -18.89 13.57 -26.13
CA ASP A 57 -20.27 13.92 -25.79
C ASP A 57 -21.07 12.65 -25.42
N PRO A 58 -21.06 12.26 -24.14
CA PRO A 58 -21.83 11.11 -23.64
C PRO A 58 -23.34 11.21 -23.86
N GLY A 59 -23.89 12.42 -24.03
CA GLY A 59 -25.33 12.62 -24.28
C GLY A 59 -25.76 12.15 -25.68
N SER A 60 -24.83 12.08 -26.62
CA SER A 60 -25.07 11.57 -27.99
C SER A 60 -24.93 10.05 -28.11
N ALA A 61 -24.53 9.37 -27.03
CA ALA A 61 -24.37 7.91 -27.01
C ALA A 61 -25.74 7.22 -27.00
N PRO A 62 -25.88 6.06 -27.67
CA PRO A 62 -27.12 5.29 -27.60
C PRO A 62 -27.34 4.74 -26.17
N ASP A 63 -28.59 4.67 -25.74
CA ASP A 63 -28.98 4.31 -24.36
C ASP A 63 -28.31 3.03 -23.84
N TRP A 64 -28.19 2.01 -24.69
CA TRP A 64 -27.54 0.75 -24.31
C TRP A 64 -26.05 0.92 -23.97
N LEU A 65 -25.37 1.84 -24.65
CA LEU A 65 -23.96 2.14 -24.39
C LEU A 65 -23.83 3.06 -23.18
N ALA A 66 -24.71 4.05 -23.04
CA ALA A 66 -24.78 4.91 -21.88
C ALA A 66 -24.99 4.10 -20.59
N ALA A 67 -25.92 3.15 -20.58
CA ALA A 67 -26.14 2.23 -19.47
C ALA A 67 -24.89 1.39 -19.15
N LEU A 68 -24.20 0.88 -20.16
CA LEU A 68 -22.98 0.08 -20.00
C LEU A 68 -21.82 0.90 -19.44
N LEU A 69 -21.66 2.15 -19.87
CA LEU A 69 -20.66 3.08 -19.35
C LEU A 69 -20.96 3.48 -17.89
N THR A 70 -22.22 3.75 -17.57
CA THR A 70 -22.67 4.02 -16.20
C THR A 70 -22.41 2.82 -15.29
N GLU A 71 -22.74 1.59 -15.71
CA GLU A 71 -22.45 0.38 -14.93
C GLU A 71 -20.94 0.21 -14.68
N LYS A 72 -20.11 0.45 -15.69
CA LYS A 72 -18.65 0.44 -15.52
C LYS A 72 -18.20 1.50 -14.52
N ALA A 73 -18.71 2.73 -14.62
CA ALA A 73 -18.37 3.82 -13.71
C ALA A 73 -18.75 3.49 -12.27
N VAL A 74 -19.94 2.94 -12.04
CA VAL A 74 -20.41 2.48 -10.73
C VAL A 74 -19.49 1.40 -10.17
N ARG A 75 -19.14 0.38 -10.98
CA ARG A 75 -18.22 -0.67 -10.53
C ARG A 75 -16.82 -0.14 -10.21
N ALA A 76 -16.32 0.80 -11.01
CA ALA A 76 -15.02 1.43 -10.77
C ALA A 76 -15.04 2.24 -9.46
N ALA A 77 -16.09 3.05 -9.24
CA ALA A 77 -16.27 3.80 -8.00
C ALA A 77 -16.37 2.87 -6.78
N GLN A 78 -17.13 1.77 -6.88
CA GLN A 78 -17.22 0.77 -5.81
C GLN A 78 -15.87 0.10 -5.52
N GLN A 79 -15.10 -0.24 -6.55
CA GLN A 79 -13.76 -0.81 -6.37
C GLN A 79 -12.81 0.19 -5.72
N GLN A 80 -12.87 1.45 -6.14
CA GLN A 80 -12.06 2.52 -5.55
C GLN A 80 -12.41 2.73 -4.08
N ALA A 81 -13.70 2.87 -3.76
CA ALA A 81 -14.16 3.02 -2.38
C ALA A 81 -13.76 1.83 -1.50
N ARG A 82 -13.77 0.60 -2.02
CA ARG A 82 -13.27 -0.58 -1.30
C ARG A 82 -11.77 -0.53 -1.03
N ARG A 83 -10.98 -0.05 -1.99
CA ARG A 83 -9.53 0.10 -1.82
C ARG A 83 -9.20 1.16 -0.79
N GLU A 84 -9.85 2.32 -0.88
CA GLU A 84 -9.70 3.41 0.10
C GLU A 84 -10.09 2.95 1.50
N ARG A 85 -11.23 2.26 1.63
CA ARG A 85 -11.66 1.69 2.90
C ARG A 85 -10.66 0.67 3.45
N SER A 86 -10.16 -0.25 2.63
CA SER A 86 -9.16 -1.23 3.06
C SER A 86 -7.88 -0.54 3.52
N ALA A 87 -7.42 0.49 2.82
CA ALA A 87 -6.22 1.23 3.19
C ALA A 87 -6.38 1.93 4.54
N LEU A 88 -7.54 2.55 4.80
CA LEU A 88 -7.85 3.17 6.08
C LEU A 88 -7.97 2.14 7.22
N GLU A 89 -8.57 0.99 6.95
CA GLU A 89 -8.66 -0.11 7.92
C GLU A 89 -7.27 -0.67 8.26
N ASP A 90 -6.38 -0.80 7.27
CA ASP A 90 -4.99 -1.24 7.46
C ASP A 90 -4.16 -0.20 8.25
N GLU A 91 -4.29 1.09 7.93
CA GLU A 91 -3.64 2.18 8.67
C GLU A 91 -4.12 2.22 10.13
N HIS A 92 -5.44 2.13 10.35
CA HIS A 92 -6.01 2.10 11.68
C HIS A 92 -5.51 0.89 12.49
N ARG A 93 -5.42 -0.30 11.86
CA ARG A 93 -4.85 -1.49 12.50
C ARG A 93 -3.41 -1.26 12.94
N LEU A 94 -2.58 -0.65 12.08
CA LEU A 94 -1.18 -0.37 12.41
C LEU A 94 -1.05 0.65 13.55
N LEU A 95 -1.89 1.68 13.59
CA LEU A 95 -1.92 2.65 14.69
C LEU A 95 -2.28 1.98 16.04
N LEU A 96 -3.29 1.12 16.04
CA LEU A 96 -3.66 0.35 17.25
C LEU A 96 -2.57 -0.62 17.67
N LEU A 97 -1.90 -1.27 16.72
CA LEU A 97 -0.78 -2.16 17.01
C LEU A 97 0.38 -1.36 17.61
N ARG A 98 0.70 -0.19 17.05
CA ARG A 98 1.73 0.70 17.58
C ARG A 98 1.45 1.13 19.01
N ASP A 99 0.25 1.62 19.29
CA ASP A 99 -0.17 1.98 20.64
C ASP A 99 -0.11 0.77 21.60
N THR A 100 -0.42 -0.44 21.12
CA THR A 100 -0.27 -1.67 21.91
C THR A 100 1.20 -1.99 22.22
N VAL A 101 2.09 -1.88 21.22
CA VAL A 101 3.54 -2.10 21.38
C VAL A 101 4.12 -1.08 22.36
N GLU A 102 3.81 0.21 22.19
CA GLU A 102 4.27 1.28 23.09
C GLU A 102 3.83 1.03 24.54
N ARG A 103 2.56 0.67 24.76
CA ARG A 103 2.04 0.33 26.11
C ARG A 103 2.76 -0.87 26.72
N ARG A 104 3.03 -1.92 25.93
CA ARG A 104 3.74 -3.12 26.42
C ARG A 104 5.21 -2.87 26.70
N LEU A 105 5.88 -2.10 25.85
CA LEU A 105 7.25 -1.65 26.10
C LEU A 105 7.30 -0.89 27.42
N LEU A 106 6.45 0.12 27.62
CA LEU A 106 6.42 0.88 28.88
C LEU A 106 6.14 0.00 30.11
N ALA A 107 5.31 -1.04 29.96
CA ALA A 107 5.04 -2.02 31.00
C ALA A 107 6.16 -3.07 31.18
N LYS A 108 7.20 -3.04 30.34
CA LYS A 108 8.27 -4.06 30.25
C LYS A 108 7.72 -5.48 30.03
N GLU A 109 6.61 -5.57 29.31
CA GLU A 109 5.99 -6.83 28.93
C GLU A 109 6.45 -7.30 27.54
N PRO A 110 6.38 -8.61 27.24
CA PRO A 110 6.66 -9.09 25.90
C PRO A 110 5.74 -8.44 24.86
N ILE A 111 6.32 -7.85 23.81
CA ILE A 111 5.54 -7.32 22.68
C ILE A 111 4.73 -8.44 22.00
N PRO A 112 3.61 -8.11 21.33
CA PRO A 112 2.84 -9.12 20.60
C PRO A 112 3.72 -9.83 19.55
N ALA A 113 3.54 -11.14 19.39
CA ALA A 113 4.24 -11.88 18.36
C ALA A 113 3.80 -11.42 16.96
N GLY A 114 4.76 -11.25 16.05
CA GLY A 114 4.49 -10.95 14.64
C GLY A 114 5.42 -9.88 14.08
N TYR A 115 5.70 -10.02 12.78
CA TYR A 115 6.65 -9.16 12.06
C TYR A 115 6.34 -7.67 12.23
N ASP A 116 5.07 -7.26 12.10
CA ASP A 116 4.70 -5.84 12.21
C ASP A 116 4.95 -5.26 13.61
N ALA A 117 4.75 -6.06 14.67
CA ALA A 117 4.97 -5.61 16.04
C ALA A 117 6.47 -5.44 16.35
N GLU A 118 7.29 -6.38 15.88
CA GLU A 118 8.75 -6.31 15.97
C GLU A 118 9.28 -5.11 15.18
N VAL A 119 8.82 -4.90 13.95
CA VAL A 119 9.22 -3.74 13.13
C VAL A 119 8.87 -2.42 13.82
N ILE A 120 7.70 -2.32 14.47
CA ILE A 120 7.34 -1.11 15.21
C ILE A 120 8.27 -0.89 16.41
N ALA A 121 8.55 -1.94 17.20
CA ALA A 121 9.47 -1.82 18.33
C ALA A 121 10.89 -1.42 17.87
N MET A 122 11.36 -2.00 16.77
CA MET A 122 12.63 -1.64 16.13
C MET A 122 12.63 -0.20 15.61
N ASP A 123 11.55 0.29 15.00
CA ASP A 123 11.46 1.67 14.51
C ASP A 123 11.58 2.68 15.67
N ILE A 124 10.93 2.41 16.81
CA ILE A 124 11.05 3.23 18.01
C ILE A 124 12.50 3.20 18.54
N ALA A 125 13.09 2.02 18.70
CA ALA A 125 14.47 1.87 19.19
C ALA A 125 15.50 2.54 18.25
N PHE A 126 15.28 2.44 16.94
CA PHE A 126 16.12 3.06 15.93
C PHE A 126 15.97 4.59 15.92
N GLY A 127 14.75 5.09 16.11
CA GLY A 127 14.48 6.52 16.31
C GLY A 127 15.23 7.05 17.53
N ALA A 128 15.09 6.37 18.68
CA ALA A 128 15.79 6.69 19.92
C ALA A 128 17.32 6.67 19.76
N SER A 129 17.85 5.66 19.04
CA SER A 129 19.29 5.56 18.75
C SER A 129 19.81 6.77 17.96
N LYS A 130 19.01 7.32 17.03
CA LYS A 130 19.38 8.55 16.32
C LYS A 130 19.39 9.76 17.24
N GLU A 131 18.45 9.86 18.18
CA GLU A 131 18.42 10.95 19.16
C GLU A 131 19.61 10.89 20.11
N LEU A 132 20.05 9.69 20.53
CA LEU A 132 21.30 9.51 21.27
C LEU A 132 22.51 10.10 20.52
N VAL A 133 22.64 9.79 19.23
CA VAL A 133 23.72 10.33 18.38
C VAL A 133 23.61 11.84 18.20
N ARG A 134 22.40 12.39 18.09
CA ARG A 134 22.15 13.84 17.97
C ARG A 134 22.46 14.60 19.25
N GLY A 135 22.12 14.02 20.41
CA GLY A 135 22.41 14.55 21.74
C GLY A 135 23.88 14.41 22.15
N CYS A 136 24.64 13.57 21.44
CA CYS A 136 26.06 13.35 21.69
C CYS A 136 26.89 14.61 21.41
N GLY A 137 27.33 15.27 22.48
CA GLY A 137 28.21 16.43 22.45
C GLY A 137 29.66 16.11 22.02
N PRO A 138 30.60 17.05 22.21
CA PRO A 138 32.02 16.85 21.85
C PRO A 138 32.72 15.72 22.62
N VAL A 139 32.14 15.30 23.76
CA VAL A 139 32.57 14.16 24.56
C VAL A 139 31.44 13.14 24.50
N CYS A 140 31.69 11.97 23.91
CA CYS A 140 30.74 10.87 23.88
C CYS A 140 30.44 10.40 25.33
N GLY A 141 29.17 10.14 25.65
CA GLY A 141 28.73 9.77 27.01
C GLY A 141 28.22 10.93 27.89
N GLY A 142 27.89 12.09 27.31
CA GLY A 142 27.09 13.12 28.01
C GLY A 142 25.62 12.68 28.21
N PRO A 143 24.79 13.42 28.96
CA PRO A 143 23.43 13.03 29.36
C PRO A 143 22.43 13.08 28.20
N ALA A 144 22.67 12.29 27.15
CA ALA A 144 21.77 12.14 26.01
C ALA A 144 20.49 11.37 26.41
N ALA A 145 20.57 10.53 27.45
CA ALA A 145 19.43 9.79 28.00
C ALA A 145 18.33 10.71 28.54
N ASP A 146 18.67 11.89 29.07
CA ASP A 146 17.69 12.86 29.60
C ASP A 146 16.81 13.48 28.52
N LEU A 147 17.21 13.36 27.24
CA LEU A 147 16.45 13.84 26.09
C LEU A 147 15.47 12.80 25.54
N LEU A 148 15.60 11.54 25.96
CA LEU A 148 14.77 10.44 25.49
C LEU A 148 13.47 10.34 26.28
N LEU A 149 12.39 10.03 25.58
CA LEU A 149 11.11 9.70 26.18
C LEU A 149 11.21 8.34 26.92
N PRO A 150 10.38 8.11 27.95
CA PRO A 150 10.38 6.82 28.66
C PRO A 150 10.18 5.60 27.74
N VAL A 151 9.35 5.74 26.70
CA VAL A 151 9.12 4.67 25.72
C VAL A 151 10.36 4.38 24.87
N GLU A 152 11.16 5.41 24.58
CA GLU A 152 12.40 5.30 23.79
C GLU A 152 13.48 4.58 24.60
N LEU A 153 13.64 4.93 25.88
CA LEU A 153 14.56 4.25 26.78
C LEU A 153 14.23 2.75 26.91
N VAL A 154 12.94 2.41 27.06
CA VAL A 154 12.56 0.99 27.16
C VAL A 154 12.66 0.28 25.81
N ALA A 155 12.42 0.97 24.68
CA ALA A 155 12.63 0.40 23.36
C ALA A 155 14.12 0.10 23.08
N LEU A 156 15.03 0.98 23.51
CA LEU A 156 16.47 0.74 23.44
C LEU A 156 16.86 -0.48 24.28
N SER A 157 16.40 -0.54 25.53
CA SER A 157 16.64 -1.71 26.38
C SER A 157 16.06 -3.00 25.81
N TRP A 158 14.91 -2.94 25.13
CA TRP A 158 14.33 -4.09 24.44
C TRP A 158 15.19 -4.56 23.26
N ALA A 159 15.88 -3.63 22.60
CA ALA A 159 16.80 -3.90 21.49
C ALA A 159 18.25 -4.17 21.96
N ASP A 160 18.45 -4.43 23.26
CA ASP A 160 19.77 -4.62 23.88
C ASP A 160 20.76 -3.44 23.64
N VAL A 161 20.24 -2.22 23.54
CA VAL A 161 21.01 -0.98 23.45
C VAL A 161 21.01 -0.26 24.78
N ASP A 162 22.19 -0.03 25.34
CA ASP A 162 22.41 0.76 26.55
C ASP A 162 22.71 2.22 26.16
N PRO A 163 21.88 3.20 26.56
CA PRO A 163 22.11 4.61 26.23
C PRO A 163 23.39 5.18 26.84
N ASP A 164 23.96 4.56 27.87
CA ASP A 164 25.21 5.01 28.51
C ASP A 164 26.45 4.29 27.94
N ASP A 165 26.26 3.15 27.26
CA ASP A 165 27.33 2.41 26.59
C ASP A 165 27.26 2.58 25.07
N HIS A 166 28.10 3.48 24.56
CA HIS A 166 28.20 3.80 23.14
C HIS A 166 28.59 2.59 22.28
N GLU A 167 29.21 1.54 22.82
CA GLU A 167 29.54 0.32 22.07
C GLU A 167 28.29 -0.47 21.66
N THR A 168 27.18 -0.30 22.37
CA THR A 168 25.90 -0.97 22.08
C THR A 168 25.04 -0.22 21.07
N TRP A 169 25.41 1.01 20.70
CA TRP A 169 24.57 1.84 19.85
C TRP A 169 24.55 1.34 18.41
N VAL A 170 23.36 1.26 17.82
CA VAL A 170 23.18 0.84 16.42
C VAL A 170 23.71 1.89 15.43
N VAL A 171 23.68 3.16 15.83
CA VAL A 171 24.11 4.30 15.00
C VAL A 171 25.22 5.01 15.75
N HIS A 172 26.32 5.31 15.06
CA HIS A 172 27.43 6.08 15.61
C HIS A 172 27.63 7.38 14.84
N ARG A 173 28.20 8.38 15.51
CA ARG A 173 28.71 9.58 14.85
C ARG A 173 29.98 9.22 14.07
N GLY A 174 30.12 9.75 12.84
CA GLY A 174 31.27 9.41 11.96
C GLY A 174 32.65 9.75 12.53
N ASP A 175 32.74 10.64 13.51
CA ASP A 175 33.98 11.01 14.19
C ASP A 175 34.23 10.18 15.48
N CYS A 176 33.33 9.26 15.82
CA CYS A 176 33.50 8.36 16.94
C CYS A 176 34.31 7.14 16.46
N PRO A 177 35.28 6.64 17.26
CA PRO A 177 35.95 5.39 16.93
C PRO A 177 34.90 4.27 16.97
N ALA A 178 34.32 3.94 15.82
CA ALA A 178 33.43 2.80 15.70
C ALA A 178 34.17 1.56 16.21
N VAL A 179 33.50 0.78 17.05
CA VAL A 179 33.96 -0.55 17.43
C VAL A 179 34.29 -1.29 16.13
N THR A 180 35.55 -1.70 16.00
CA THR A 180 36.01 -2.46 14.84
C THR A 180 35.17 -3.72 14.70
N ASP A 181 34.52 -3.81 13.55
CA ASP A 181 33.54 -4.81 13.13
C ASP A 181 34.00 -6.27 13.40
N ASP A 182 33.48 -6.89 14.47
CA ASP A 182 33.63 -8.33 14.76
C ASP A 182 32.58 -9.19 14.00
N GLY A 183 31.86 -8.62 13.03
CA GLY A 183 30.96 -9.37 12.15
C GLY A 183 29.68 -9.91 12.82
N ARG A 184 29.36 -9.47 14.04
CA ARG A 184 28.04 -9.71 14.64
C ARG A 184 27.09 -8.59 14.23
N SER A 185 26.09 -8.95 13.43
CA SER A 185 24.92 -8.11 13.25
C SER A 185 24.32 -7.83 14.63
N PRO A 186 24.07 -6.56 15.02
CA PRO A 186 23.44 -6.22 16.29
C PRO A 186 21.98 -6.69 16.39
N TRP A 187 21.43 -7.26 15.31
CA TRP A 187 20.05 -7.71 15.21
C TRP A 187 19.91 -9.25 15.11
N ARG A 188 20.45 -10.01 16.07
CA ARG A 188 20.30 -11.47 16.12
C ARG A 188 19.85 -11.98 17.47
#